data_AF-A0A6G3XF66-F1
#
_entry.id   AF-A0A6G3XF66-F1
#
_cell.length_a   1.000
_cell.length_b   1.000
_cell.length_c   1.000
_cell.angle_alpha   90.00
_cell.angle_beta   90.00
_cell.angle_gamma   90.00
#
_symmetry.space_group_name_H-M   'P 1'
#
loop_
_entity.id
_entity.type
_entity.pdbx_description
1 polymer ?
#
loop_
_entity_poly.entity_id
_entity_poly.type
_entity_poly.pdbx_seq_one_letter_code
_entity_poly.pdbx_strand_id
1 'polypeptide(L)'
;EYAAGHVPGALNIPLDKLPDALPALKSASARGSLLVVCASGVRSTRACEILAGADIEAVTLTGGTSAWEGDGRGLDRPEGARTTWPMER
;
A
#
# COMPACT_ATOMS: atom_id res chain seq x y z
N GLU A 1 8.27 -2.74 4.74
CA GLU A 1 8.17 -2.04 3.44
C GLU A 1 7.51 -0.69 3.56
N TYR A 2 6.31 -0.56 4.15
CA TYR A 2 5.69 0.75 4.38
C TYR A 2 6.61 1.76 5.08
N ALA A 3 7.32 1.33 6.13
CA ALA A 3 8.31 2.16 6.83
C ALA A 3 9.56 2.51 6.00
N ALA A 4 9.91 1.71 5.00
CA ALA A 4 11.04 1.96 4.10
C ALA A 4 10.69 2.98 3.00
N GLY A 5 9.40 3.10 2.69
CA GLY A 5 8.83 4.06 1.74
C GLY A 5 7.45 3.61 1.29
N HIS A 6 6.51 4.55 1.20
CA HIS A 6 5.17 4.31 0.69
C HIS A 6 4.67 5.50 -0.14
N VAL A 7 3.65 5.27 -0.96
CA VAL A 7 3.04 6.36 -1.74
C VAL A 7 2.47 7.41 -0.77
N PRO A 8 2.67 8.72 -1.00
CA PRO A 8 2.17 9.75 -0.12
C PRO A 8 0.68 9.63 0.18
N GLY A 9 0.31 9.75 1.45
CA GLY A 9 -1.07 9.57 1.94
C GLY A 9 -1.57 8.12 2.01
N ALA A 10 -0.73 7.12 1.71
CA ALA A 10 -1.12 5.73 1.84
C ALA A 10 -1.30 5.31 3.30
N LEU A 11 -2.31 4.48 3.57
CA LEU A 11 -2.53 3.84 4.87
C LEU A 11 -1.89 2.45 4.91
N ASN A 12 -1.22 2.11 6.01
CA ASN A 12 -0.65 0.79 6.20
C ASN A 12 -1.69 -0.20 6.74
N ILE A 13 -2.19 -1.07 5.88
CA ILE A 13 -3.08 -2.18 6.26
C ILE A 13 -2.35 -3.49 5.95
N PRO A 14 -1.91 -4.25 6.98
CA PRO A 14 -1.34 -5.58 6.77
C PRO A 14 -2.35 -6.49 6.07
N LEU A 15 -1.87 -7.33 5.13
CA LEU A 15 -2.74 -8.18 4.32
C LEU A 15 -3.59 -9.15 5.16
N ASP A 16 -3.04 -9.65 6.26
CA ASP A 16 -3.73 -10.52 7.23
C ASP A 16 -4.84 -9.79 8.02
N LYS A 17 -4.76 -8.46 8.11
CA LYS A 17 -5.76 -7.59 8.76
C LYS A 17 -6.74 -6.97 7.77
N LEU A 18 -6.57 -7.23 6.48
CA LEU A 18 -7.45 -6.71 5.43
C LEU A 18 -8.92 -7.12 5.64
N PRO A 19 -9.26 -8.37 6.04
CA PRO A 19 -10.65 -8.75 6.31
C PRO A 19 -11.32 -7.90 7.39
N ASP A 20 -10.58 -7.55 8.45
CA ASP A 20 -11.08 -6.73 9.56
C ASP A 20 -11.35 -5.28 9.11
N ALA A 21 -10.62 -4.80 8.10
CA ALA A 21 -10.75 -3.45 7.55
C ALA A 21 -11.84 -3.30 6.48
N LEU A 22 -12.44 -4.39 5.99
CA LEU A 22 -13.41 -4.36 4.89
C LEU A 22 -14.57 -3.36 5.08
N PRO A 23 -15.20 -3.23 6.27
CA PRO A 23 -16.30 -2.27 6.46
C PRO A 23 -15.86 -0.80 6.24
N ALA A 24 -14.66 -0.47 6.71
CA ALA A 24 -14.09 0.87 6.53
C ALA A 24 -13.70 1.10 5.06
N LEU A 25 -13.09 0.10 4.41
CA LEU A 25 -12.68 0.17 3.02
C LEU A 25 -13.89 0.27 2.07
N LYS A 26 -15.00 -0.41 2.35
CA LYS A 26 -16.25 -0.29 1.59
C LYS A 26 -16.84 1.11 1.68
N SER A 27 -16.74 1.73 2.84
CA SER A 27 -17.16 3.12 3.04
C SER A 27 -16.26 4.09 2.28
N ALA A 28 -14.96 3.81 2.21
CA ALA A 28 -14.00 4.60 1.45
C ALA A 28 -14.21 4.45 -0.06
N SER A 29 -14.49 3.24 -0.55
CA SER A 29 -14.67 2.95 -1.98
C SER A 29 -15.93 3.60 -2.57
N ALA A 30 -16.88 4.02 -1.73
CA ALA A 30 -18.03 4.82 -2.16
C ALA A 30 -17.62 6.19 -2.76
N ARG A 31 -16.38 6.63 -2.53
CA ARG A 31 -15.83 7.89 -3.08
C ARG A 31 -15.03 7.69 -4.37
N GLY A 32 -14.82 6.44 -4.79
CA GLY A 32 -14.00 6.06 -5.94
C GLY A 32 -13.17 4.80 -5.67
N SER A 33 -12.57 4.23 -6.71
CA SER A 33 -11.81 2.98 -6.63
C SER A 33 -10.59 3.13 -5.69
N LEU A 34 -10.31 2.08 -4.92
CA LEU A 34 -9.17 2.07 -4.00
C LEU A 34 -7.88 1.74 -4.74
N LEU A 35 -6.83 2.53 -4.55
CA LEU A 35 -5.48 2.19 -5.01
C LEU A 35 -4.77 1.36 -3.93
N VAL A 36 -4.38 0.14 -4.26
CA VAL A 36 -3.62 -0.75 -3.38
C VAL A 36 -2.20 -0.89 -3.90
N VAL A 37 -1.22 -0.67 -3.01
CA VAL A 37 0.19 -0.66 -3.40
C VAL A 37 1.01 -1.51 -2.43
N CYS A 38 1.89 -2.34 -2.99
CA CYS A 38 2.98 -2.96 -2.25
C CYS A 38 4.31 -2.70 -2.97
N ALA A 39 5.42 -3.28 -2.52
CA ALA A 39 6.73 -3.00 -3.11
C ALA A 39 6.81 -3.32 -4.61
N SER A 40 6.31 -4.48 -5.03
CA SER A 40 6.47 -5.01 -6.40
C SER A 40 5.17 -5.26 -7.16
N GLY A 41 4.01 -5.15 -6.49
CA GLY A 41 2.69 -5.45 -7.07
C GLY A 41 2.09 -6.81 -6.66
N VAL A 42 2.89 -7.79 -6.23
CA VAL A 42 2.40 -9.17 -5.98
C VAL A 42 1.34 -9.24 -4.87
N ARG A 43 1.56 -8.56 -3.74
CA ARG A 43 0.62 -8.59 -2.61
C ARG A 43 -0.58 -7.67 -2.80
N SER A 44 -0.41 -6.58 -3.54
CA SER A 44 -1.51 -5.70 -3.87
C SER A 44 -2.49 -6.39 -4.81
N THR A 45 -2.03 -7.24 -5.74
CA THR A 45 -2.93 -8.12 -6.53
C THR A 45 -3.76 -9.03 -5.62
N ARG A 46 -3.13 -9.72 -4.66
CA ARG A 46 -3.86 -10.58 -3.71
C ARG A 46 -4.84 -9.79 -2.83
N ALA A 47 -4.49 -8.57 -2.44
CA ALA A 47 -5.39 -7.69 -1.72
C ALA A 47 -6.60 -7.28 -2.59
N CYS A 48 -6.39 -6.96 -3.87
CA CYS A 48 -7.47 -6.67 -4.81
C CYS A 48 -8.42 -7.86 -4.97
N GLU A 49 -7.93 -9.10 -5.01
CA GLU A 49 -8.79 -10.30 -5.07
C GLU A 49 -9.70 -10.42 -3.84
N ILE A 50 -9.16 -10.16 -2.64
CA ILE A 50 -9.93 -10.15 -1.39
C ILE A 50 -10.99 -9.04 -1.41
N LEU A 51 -10.62 -7.85 -1.87
CA LEU A 51 -11.52 -6.69 -1.96
C LEU A 51 -12.63 -6.91 -2.98
N ALA A 52 -12.32 -7.51 -4.14
CA ALA A 52 -13.32 -7.87 -5.13
C ALA A 52 -14.35 -8.86 -4.57
N GLY A 53 -13.92 -9.84 -3.77
CA GLY A 53 -14.81 -10.76 -3.06
C GLY A 53 -15.77 -10.07 -2.05
N ALA A 54 -15.45 -8.84 -1.63
CA ALA A 54 -16.29 -8.03 -0.75
C ALA A 54 -17.11 -6.95 -1.49
N ASP A 55 -17.12 -6.98 -2.82
CA ASP A 55 -17.74 -5.97 -3.69
C ASP A 55 -17.13 -4.58 -3.45
N ILE A 56 -15.80 -4.53 -3.44
CA ILE A 56 -14.99 -3.32 -3.30
C ILE A 56 -14.07 -3.24 -4.52
N GLU A 57 -14.26 -2.19 -5.32
CA GLU A 57 -13.41 -1.93 -6.47
C GLU A 57 -12.03 -1.44 -6.04
N ALA A 58 -10.99 -2.16 -6.44
CA ALA A 58 -9.61 -1.85 -6.10
C ALA A 58 -8.68 -2.13 -7.28
N VAL A 59 -7.72 -1.23 -7.48
CA VAL A 59 -6.69 -1.33 -8.53
C VAL A 59 -5.31 -1.42 -7.89
N THR A 60 -4.41 -2.16 -8.54
CA THR A 60 -3.00 -2.23 -8.11
C THR A 60 -2.14 -1.26 -8.90
N LEU A 61 -1.14 -0.68 -8.25
CA LEU A 61 -0.09 0.05 -8.97
C LEU A 61 0.87 -0.95 -9.64
N THR A 62 0.98 -0.88 -10.97
CA THR A 62 1.91 -1.71 -11.74
C THR A 62 3.35 -1.44 -11.31
N GLY A 63 4.08 -2.49 -10.94
CA GLY A 63 5.46 -2.39 -10.46
C GLY A 63 5.62 -1.85 -9.03
N GLY A 64 4.51 -1.55 -8.34
CA GLY A 64 4.49 -1.17 -6.93
C GLY A 64 5.24 0.13 -6.62
N THR A 65 5.65 0.29 -5.36
CA THR A 65 6.44 1.46 -4.94
C THR A 65 7.79 1.55 -5.64
N SER A 66 8.35 0.42 -6.10
CA SER A 66 9.61 0.41 -6.86
C SER A 66 9.49 1.14 -8.19
N ALA A 67 8.41 0.90 -8.95
CA ALA A 67 8.15 1.64 -10.20
C ALA A 67 7.78 3.10 -9.93
N TRP A 68 7.00 3.36 -8.86
CA TRP A 68 6.68 4.73 -8.44
C TRP A 68 7.93 5.58 -8.20
N GLU A 69 8.88 5.06 -7.43
CA GLU A 69 10.15 5.74 -7.15
C GLU A 69 11.04 5.82 -8.40
N GLY A 70 11.06 4.77 -9.21
CA GLY A 70 11.78 4.74 -10.49
C GLY A 70 11.32 5.80 -11.50
N ASP A 71 10.03 6.17 -11.46
CA ASP A 71 9.45 7.27 -12.24
C ASP A 71 9.79 8.67 -11.67
N GLY A 72 10.65 8.76 -10.64
CA GLY A 72 11.05 10.00 -10.00
C GLY A 72 10.01 10.59 -9.05
N ARG A 73 9.01 9.80 -8.63
CA ARG A 73 7.98 10.25 -7.70
C ARG A 73 8.42 9.99 -6.26
N GLY A 74 8.13 10.94 -5.36
CA GLY A 74 8.51 10.84 -3.96
C GLY A 74 7.74 9.75 -3.20
N LEU A 75 8.43 9.09 -2.27
CA LEU A 75 7.83 8.21 -1.27
C LEU A 75 7.85 8.90 0.10
N ASP A 76 6.75 8.78 0.82
CA ASP A 76 6.67 9.16 2.23
C ASP A 76 7.27 8.06 3.10
N ARG A 77 7.81 8.48 4.25
CA ARG A 77 8.31 7.58 5.30
C ARG A 77 7.72 8.07 6.62
N PRO A 78 7.20 7.17 7.48
CA PRO A 78 6.61 7.61 8.73
C PRO A 78 7.69 8.25 9.60
N GLU A 79 7.36 9.36 10.24
CA GLU A 79 8.27 10.08 11.12
C GLU A 79 8.74 9.14 12.24
N GLY A 80 10.06 8.97 12.37
CA GLY A 80 10.64 8.02 13.32
C GLY A 80 10.82 6.59 12.82
N ALA A 81 10.53 6.27 11.55
CA ALA A 81 11.09 5.08 10.90
C ALA A 81 12.60 5.27 10.81
N ARG A 82 13.31 4.81 11.84
CA ARG A 82 14.77 4.79 11.88
C ARG A 82 15.25 4.09 10.61
N THR A 83 15.87 4.84 9.72
CA THR A 83 16.94 4.29 8.91
C THR A 83 17.97 3.79 9.91
N THR A 84 18.11 2.47 10.07
CA THR A 84 19.31 1.96 10.75
C THR A 84 20.52 2.54 10.01
N TRP A 85 21.41 3.14 10.80
CA TRP A 85 22.43 4.09 10.38
C TRP A 85 23.58 3.43 9.60
N PRO A 86 24.39 4.22 8.85
CA PRO A 86 25.45 3.73 7.96
C PRO A 86 26.70 3.13 8.66
N MET A 87 26.61 2.79 9.95
CA MET A 87 27.75 2.40 10.79
C MET A 87 27.49 1.17 11.67
N GLU A 88 26.73 0.19 11.18
CA GLU A 88 26.87 -1.20 11.66
C GLU A 88 28.20 -1.79 11.13
N ARG A 89 29.29 -1.16 11.60
CA ARG A 89 30.72 -1.26 11.27
C ARG A 89 31.25 -2.69 11.21
#